data_AF-A0A2M7PDM4-F1
#
_entry.id   AF-A0A2M7PDM4-F1
#
_cell.length_a   1.000
_cell.length_b   1.000
_cell.length_c   1.000
_cell.angle_alpha   90.00
_cell.angle_beta   90.00
_cell.angle_gamma   90.00
#
_symmetry.space_group_name_H-M   'P 1'
#
loop_
_entity.id
_entity.type
_entity.pdbx_description
1 polymer ?
#
loop_
_entity_poly.entity_id
_entity_poly.type
_entity_poly.pdbx_seq_one_letter_code
_entity_poly.pdbx_strand_id
1 'polypeptide(L)'
;MTDVGRHPRITLYTMSELLDIKGYVGNFDARILKKARYVKENECTACGECAKACPVIRPDEFNLGLSSRKAIYSPFPQAVPSAYAINISECLGNNPVVCGKCVEACDKKCIDFHMSDQEIVEKVGTIIVATGLEVYDPTELDEYGYTRFQNVVTSLEFERLINAGGPSGGDPVRPTDKKIPKSIGFVQCVGSRSASRGAAYCSNICCMNTIKSTLVLKEHYPDMDIKVFYLDIRAFGKGFEDLYMRSRRLGVNYIRGFPGTVEEDENKNLRVTVENTASGKLEIHELDMLVLAIGIKPAESTRKLQEMLGLQLTPDGFFLEAHPKLQPVDAATRGIFYAGCAEAPKDIKESVTQASAASARAIRLMHKGHITSEPIISEVIEERCKS
;
A
#
# COMPACT_ATOMS: atom_id res chain seq x y z
N MET A 1 -3.41 11.95 9.89
CA MET A 1 -4.53 11.03 10.20
C MET A 1 -5.44 11.60 11.27
N THR A 2 -4.90 11.99 12.43
CA THR A 2 -5.68 12.60 13.54
C THR A 2 -6.51 13.80 13.11
N ASP A 3 -5.93 14.72 12.33
CA ASP A 3 -6.65 15.93 11.86
C ASP A 3 -7.85 15.58 11.01
N VAL A 4 -7.69 14.67 10.04
CA VAL A 4 -8.79 14.17 9.18
C VAL A 4 -9.88 13.53 10.02
N GLY A 5 -9.52 12.72 11.02
CA GLY A 5 -10.49 12.06 11.91
C GLY A 5 -11.26 13.00 12.84
N ARG A 6 -10.88 14.27 12.96
CA ARG A 6 -11.54 15.27 13.83
C ARG A 6 -12.00 16.52 13.08
N HIS A 7 -11.84 16.57 11.77
CA HIS A 7 -12.09 17.78 11.01
C HIS A 7 -13.60 18.01 10.82
N PRO A 8 -14.14 19.20 11.16
CA PRO A 8 -15.60 19.44 11.20
C PRO A 8 -16.28 19.42 9.83
N ARG A 9 -15.50 19.48 8.74
CA ARG A 9 -16.00 19.43 7.35
C ARG A 9 -15.59 18.16 6.60
N ILE A 10 -15.04 17.16 7.30
CA ILE A 10 -14.71 15.87 6.70
C ILE A 10 -15.45 14.79 7.46
N THR A 11 -16.32 14.07 6.75
CA THR A 11 -16.92 12.84 7.25
C THR A 11 -16.03 11.68 6.83
N LEU A 12 -15.43 10.99 7.80
CA LEU A 12 -14.55 9.85 7.56
C LEU A 12 -15.33 8.53 7.67
N TYR A 13 -15.57 7.87 6.54
CA TYR A 13 -16.14 6.53 6.49
C TYR A 13 -15.02 5.48 6.45
N THR A 14 -14.70 4.88 7.60
CA THR A 14 -13.77 3.73 7.69
C THR A 14 -14.49 2.40 7.55
N MET A 15 -13.75 1.34 7.20
CA MET A 15 -14.35 0.02 6.88
C MET A 15 -15.49 0.15 5.87
N SER A 16 -15.33 1.05 4.91
CA SER A 16 -16.39 1.40 3.96
C SER A 16 -15.86 1.31 2.54
N GLU A 17 -16.72 0.86 1.64
CA GLU A 17 -16.40 0.71 0.21
C GLU A 17 -17.49 1.38 -0.61
N LEU A 18 -17.08 1.99 -1.72
CA LEU A 18 -18.01 2.52 -2.71
C LEU A 18 -18.65 1.34 -3.46
N LEU A 19 -19.98 1.30 -3.50
CA LEU A 19 -20.75 0.28 -4.20
C LEU A 19 -21.08 0.69 -5.63
N ASP A 20 -21.54 1.93 -5.79
CA ASP A 20 -22.11 2.43 -7.04
C ASP A 20 -22.05 3.97 -7.05
N ILE A 21 -21.91 4.55 -8.23
CA ILE A 21 -21.99 5.98 -8.47
C ILE A 21 -22.87 6.23 -9.68
N LYS A 22 -23.87 7.09 -9.50
CA LYS A 22 -24.75 7.54 -10.57
C LYS A 22 -24.71 9.06 -10.69
N GLY A 23 -25.10 9.54 -11.87
CA GLY A 23 -25.20 10.97 -12.14
C GLY A 23 -24.00 11.49 -12.93
N TYR A 24 -23.76 12.79 -12.81
CA TYR A 24 -22.78 13.52 -13.61
C TYR A 24 -22.14 14.62 -12.77
N VAL A 25 -21.15 15.29 -13.33
CA VAL A 25 -20.42 16.38 -12.66
C VAL A 25 -21.35 17.36 -11.92
N GLY A 26 -21.09 17.57 -10.62
CA GLY A 26 -21.91 18.41 -9.75
C GLY A 26 -23.09 17.70 -9.08
N ASN A 27 -23.51 16.54 -9.59
CA ASN A 27 -24.71 15.82 -9.17
C ASN A 27 -24.46 14.30 -9.17
N PHE A 28 -23.48 13.84 -8.40
CA PHE A 28 -23.26 12.41 -8.20
C PHE A 28 -24.00 11.91 -6.96
N ASP A 29 -24.67 10.76 -7.09
CA ASP A 29 -25.20 9.99 -5.97
C ASP A 29 -24.25 8.82 -5.71
N ALA A 30 -23.49 8.90 -4.62
CA ALA A 30 -22.53 7.88 -4.21
C ALA A 30 -23.15 6.95 -3.17
N ARG A 31 -23.24 5.65 -3.52
CA ARG A 31 -23.67 4.60 -2.59
C ARG A 31 -22.47 3.96 -1.94
N ILE A 32 -22.42 4.01 -0.62
CA ILE A 32 -21.29 3.56 0.20
C ILE A 32 -21.78 2.45 1.12
N LEU A 33 -21.12 1.29 1.08
CA LEU A 33 -21.31 0.22 2.05
C LEU A 33 -20.37 0.44 3.22
N LYS A 34 -20.91 0.72 4.40
CA LYS A 34 -20.17 0.74 5.66
C LYS A 34 -20.30 -0.63 6.33
N LYS A 35 -19.21 -1.40 6.34
CA LYS A 35 -19.17 -2.72 6.96
C LYS A 35 -19.30 -2.61 8.48
N ALA A 36 -19.99 -3.57 9.09
CA ALA A 36 -20.10 -3.67 10.53
C ALA A 36 -18.71 -3.87 11.16
N ARG A 37 -18.35 -2.94 12.05
CA ARG A 37 -17.14 -3.05 12.89
C ARG A 37 -17.33 -4.03 14.05
N TYR A 38 -18.58 -4.28 14.44
CA TYR A 38 -19.00 -4.99 15.65
C TYR A 38 -18.48 -4.38 16.96
N VAL A 39 -17.98 -3.14 16.90
CA VAL A 39 -17.52 -2.35 18.03
C VAL A 39 -18.01 -0.92 17.82
N LYS A 40 -18.67 -0.35 18.82
CA LYS A 40 -19.14 1.04 18.82
C LYS A 40 -17.95 1.99 18.95
N GLU A 41 -17.63 2.68 17.87
CA GLU A 41 -16.43 3.54 17.76
C GLU A 41 -16.38 4.62 18.85
N ASN A 42 -17.51 5.25 19.16
CA ASN A 42 -17.58 6.36 20.12
C ASN A 42 -17.46 5.93 21.59
N GLU A 43 -17.66 4.64 21.88
CA GLU A 43 -17.59 4.09 23.25
C GLU A 43 -16.28 3.32 23.51
N CYS A 44 -15.61 2.88 22.44
CA CYS A 44 -14.37 2.12 22.53
C CYS A 44 -13.22 3.01 23.02
N THR A 45 -12.51 2.55 24.05
CA THR A 45 -11.32 3.24 24.59
C THR A 45 -10.00 2.70 24.02
N ALA A 46 -10.06 1.74 23.10
CA ALA A 46 -8.91 1.06 22.53
C ALA A 46 -7.89 0.49 23.56
N CYS A 47 -8.36 0.01 24.72
CA CYS A 47 -7.49 -0.53 25.78
C CYS A 47 -6.85 -1.89 25.46
N GLY A 48 -7.45 -2.68 24.57
CA GLY A 48 -6.91 -3.96 24.10
C GLY A 48 -7.19 -5.21 24.95
N GLU A 49 -7.93 -5.09 26.06
CA GLU A 49 -8.29 -6.25 26.90
C GLU A 49 -9.09 -7.31 26.14
N CYS A 50 -9.97 -6.87 25.24
CA CYS A 50 -10.75 -7.75 24.39
C CYS A 50 -9.89 -8.59 23.43
N ALA A 51 -8.77 -8.05 22.93
CA ALA A 51 -7.83 -8.77 22.09
C ALA A 51 -7.02 -9.80 22.90
N LYS A 52 -6.60 -9.46 24.12
CA LYS A 52 -5.93 -10.42 25.02
C LYS A 52 -6.81 -11.62 25.35
N ALA A 53 -8.11 -11.40 25.55
CA ALA A 53 -9.09 -12.45 25.85
C ALA A 53 -9.44 -13.34 24.63
N CYS A 54 -9.14 -12.89 23.41
CA CYS A 54 -9.53 -13.60 22.19
C CYS A 54 -8.69 -14.87 21.96
N PRO A 55 -9.31 -16.06 21.85
CA PRO A 55 -8.58 -17.30 21.61
C PRO A 55 -8.14 -17.49 20.15
N VAL A 56 -8.72 -16.75 19.20
CA VAL A 56 -8.40 -16.88 17.78
C VAL A 56 -7.02 -16.29 17.49
N ILE A 57 -6.20 -17.00 16.72
CA ILE A 57 -4.91 -16.55 16.24
C ILE A 57 -4.91 -16.64 14.71
N ARG A 58 -4.57 -15.54 14.04
CA ARG A 58 -4.47 -15.43 12.58
C ARG A 58 -3.20 -14.67 12.19
N PRO A 59 -2.64 -14.90 10.99
CA PRO A 59 -1.58 -14.07 10.47
C PRO A 59 -2.02 -12.59 10.44
N ASP A 60 -1.12 -11.70 10.79
CA ASP A 60 -1.37 -10.25 10.77
C ASP A 60 -1.06 -9.67 9.40
N GLU A 61 -2.08 -9.23 8.66
CA GLU A 61 -1.94 -8.69 7.31
C GLU A 61 -1.14 -7.38 7.29
N PHE A 62 -1.25 -6.56 8.33
CA PHE A 62 -0.48 -5.31 8.41
C PHE A 62 1.02 -5.58 8.56
N ASN A 63 1.36 -6.69 9.20
CA ASN A 63 2.72 -7.17 9.36
C ASN A 63 3.09 -8.28 8.36
N LEU A 64 2.31 -8.47 7.30
CA LEU A 64 2.56 -9.45 6.23
C LEU A 64 2.79 -10.88 6.75
N GLY A 65 2.07 -11.27 7.81
CA GLY A 65 2.19 -12.60 8.41
C GLY A 65 3.45 -12.81 9.27
N LEU A 66 4.32 -11.81 9.43
CA LEU A 66 5.50 -11.87 10.31
C LEU A 66 5.12 -11.88 11.80
N SER A 67 3.90 -11.45 12.14
CA SER A 67 3.26 -11.62 13.44
C SER A 67 1.89 -12.25 13.30
N SER A 68 1.28 -12.53 14.45
CA SER A 68 -0.12 -12.93 14.53
C SER A 68 -0.97 -11.85 15.16
N ARG A 69 -2.23 -11.78 14.74
CA ARG A 69 -3.29 -10.98 15.35
C ARG A 69 -4.44 -11.86 15.82
N LYS A 70 -5.40 -11.22 16.47
CA LYS A 70 -6.63 -11.82 16.97
C LYS A 70 -7.80 -11.51 16.04
N ALA A 71 -8.93 -12.19 16.21
CA ALA A 71 -10.15 -11.88 15.45
C ALA A 71 -10.71 -10.48 15.79
N ILE A 72 -10.59 -10.05 17.04
CA ILE A 72 -10.79 -8.66 17.45
C ILE A 72 -9.44 -7.95 17.50
N TYR A 73 -9.26 -6.91 16.69
CA TYR A 73 -7.95 -6.31 16.44
C TYR A 73 -8.05 -4.80 16.19
N SER A 74 -6.91 -4.14 16.30
CA SER A 74 -6.67 -2.81 15.71
C SER A 74 -5.53 -2.98 14.72
N PRO A 75 -5.61 -2.44 13.49
CA PRO A 75 -4.60 -2.71 12.45
C PRO A 75 -3.17 -2.36 12.88
N PHE A 76 -3.00 -1.26 13.62
CA PHE A 76 -1.73 -0.83 14.20
C PHE A 76 -1.98 0.14 15.37
N PRO A 77 -1.01 0.38 16.27
CA PRO A 77 -1.25 1.14 17.50
C PRO A 77 -1.75 2.57 17.30
N GLN A 78 -1.39 3.23 16.21
CA GLN A 78 -1.79 4.62 15.88
C GLN A 78 -2.96 4.70 14.89
N ALA A 79 -3.74 3.62 14.73
CA ALA A 79 -4.87 3.58 13.81
C ALA A 79 -5.93 4.65 14.13
N VAL A 80 -6.54 5.20 13.08
CA VAL A 80 -7.64 6.18 13.16
C VAL A 80 -8.84 5.64 12.40
N PRO A 81 -10.03 5.51 13.02
CA PRO A 81 -10.35 5.83 14.42
C PRO A 81 -9.62 4.90 15.40
N SER A 82 -9.37 5.41 16.61
CA SER A 82 -8.77 4.62 17.70
C SER A 82 -9.84 3.71 18.31
N ALA A 83 -10.20 2.67 17.56
CA ALA A 83 -11.20 1.68 17.93
C ALA A 83 -10.81 0.31 17.35
N TYR A 84 -11.17 -0.75 18.08
CA TYR A 84 -11.01 -2.12 17.60
C TYR A 84 -12.08 -2.46 16.54
N ALA A 85 -11.85 -3.53 15.77
CA ALA A 85 -12.81 -4.14 14.87
C ALA A 85 -12.79 -5.65 15.05
N ILE A 86 -13.91 -6.32 14.74
CA ILE A 86 -13.97 -7.78 14.71
C ILE A 86 -14.04 -8.26 13.27
N ASN A 87 -13.11 -9.13 12.87
CA ASN A 87 -13.25 -9.88 11.64
C ASN A 87 -14.19 -11.07 11.88
N ILE A 88 -15.43 -10.95 11.40
CA ILE A 88 -16.48 -11.92 11.68
C ILE A 88 -16.25 -13.28 10.99
N SER A 89 -15.56 -13.31 9.84
CA SER A 89 -15.27 -14.56 9.12
C SER A 89 -14.26 -15.44 9.87
N GLU A 90 -13.47 -14.84 10.75
CA GLU A 90 -12.48 -15.53 11.61
C GLU A 90 -12.98 -15.74 13.04
N CYS A 91 -14.07 -15.08 13.42
CA CYS A 91 -14.61 -15.10 14.78
C CYS A 91 -15.35 -16.41 15.08
N LEU A 92 -15.01 -17.07 16.19
CA LEU A 92 -15.72 -18.27 16.65
C LEU A 92 -17.14 -17.98 17.18
N GLY A 93 -17.45 -16.72 17.51
CA GLY A 93 -18.73 -16.32 18.10
C GLY A 93 -19.88 -16.13 17.10
N ASN A 94 -19.64 -16.26 15.79
CA ASN A 94 -20.66 -16.04 14.74
C ASN A 94 -21.59 -17.26 14.51
N ASN A 95 -21.27 -18.40 15.12
CA ASN A 95 -22.08 -19.63 15.09
C ASN A 95 -22.55 -19.91 16.53
N PRO A 96 -23.77 -20.47 16.75
CA PRO A 96 -24.59 -20.26 17.95
C PRO A 96 -23.76 -20.09 19.24
N VAL A 97 -23.57 -18.81 19.61
CA VAL A 97 -22.72 -18.25 20.69
C VAL A 97 -21.76 -19.26 21.34
N VAL A 98 -20.74 -19.69 20.61
CA VAL A 98 -19.68 -20.56 21.16
C VAL A 98 -18.67 -19.75 22.00
N CYS A 99 -18.51 -18.46 21.71
CA CYS A 99 -17.47 -17.62 22.34
C CYS A 99 -17.93 -16.17 22.56
N GLY A 100 -17.90 -15.70 23.81
CA GLY A 100 -18.22 -14.31 24.22
C GLY A 100 -17.11 -13.60 25.01
N LYS A 101 -15.91 -14.17 25.08
CA LYS A 101 -14.81 -13.72 25.96
C LYS A 101 -14.41 -12.26 25.79
N CYS A 102 -14.45 -11.75 24.55
CA CYS A 102 -14.13 -10.36 24.27
C CYS A 102 -15.17 -9.39 24.86
N VAL A 103 -16.44 -9.79 24.90
CA VAL A 103 -17.54 -9.02 25.50
C VAL A 103 -17.40 -9.01 27.02
N GLU A 104 -17.10 -10.16 27.62
CA GLU A 104 -16.86 -10.29 29.07
C GLU A 104 -15.66 -9.44 29.52
N ALA A 105 -14.59 -9.38 28.73
CA ALA A 105 -13.40 -8.57 29.01
C ALA A 105 -13.59 -7.07 28.71
N CYS A 106 -14.71 -6.64 28.12
CA CYS A 106 -14.94 -5.26 27.74
C CYS A 106 -15.74 -4.50 28.79
N ASP A 107 -15.06 -3.75 29.66
CA ASP A 107 -15.71 -2.93 30.71
C ASP A 107 -16.74 -1.93 30.16
N LYS A 108 -16.45 -1.34 28.99
CA LYS A 108 -17.34 -0.39 28.32
C LYS A 108 -18.54 -1.03 27.65
N LYS A 109 -18.55 -2.37 27.50
CA LYS A 109 -19.61 -3.12 26.80
C LYS A 109 -19.91 -2.55 25.40
N CYS A 110 -18.87 -2.11 24.69
CA CYS A 110 -18.99 -1.47 23.39
C CYS A 110 -18.91 -2.47 22.22
N ILE A 111 -18.87 -3.78 22.49
CA ILE A 111 -18.85 -4.84 21.47
C ILE A 111 -20.30 -5.27 21.21
N ASP A 112 -20.70 -5.28 19.95
CA ASP A 112 -22.08 -5.56 19.54
C ASP A 112 -22.09 -6.43 18.27
N PHE A 113 -22.41 -7.71 18.45
CA PHE A 113 -22.53 -8.69 17.37
C PHE A 113 -23.80 -8.53 16.54
N HIS A 114 -24.75 -7.71 16.98
CA HIS A 114 -25.98 -7.43 16.24
C HIS A 114 -25.82 -6.26 15.26
N MET A 115 -24.65 -5.62 15.20
CA MET A 115 -24.33 -4.63 14.17
C MET A 115 -24.41 -5.28 12.78
N SER A 116 -25.15 -4.65 11.88
CA SER A 116 -25.21 -5.01 10.46
C SER A 116 -24.50 -3.98 9.61
N ASP A 117 -24.13 -4.39 8.39
CA ASP A 117 -23.66 -3.46 7.37
C ASP A 117 -24.72 -2.40 7.08
N GLN A 118 -24.26 -1.20 6.71
CA GLN A 118 -25.11 -0.05 6.44
C GLN A 118 -24.83 0.49 5.04
N GLU A 119 -25.88 0.71 4.25
CA GLU A 119 -25.77 1.47 3.01
C GLU A 119 -26.06 2.95 3.27
N ILE A 120 -25.13 3.79 2.84
CA ILE A 120 -25.18 5.25 2.97
C ILE A 120 -25.23 5.85 1.57
N VAL A 121 -26.09 6.83 1.34
CA VAL A 121 -26.17 7.56 0.07
C VAL A 121 -25.72 8.99 0.30
N GLU A 122 -24.67 9.42 -0.39
CA GLU A 122 -24.11 10.77 -0.29
C GLU A 122 -24.20 11.48 -1.63
N LYS A 123 -24.65 12.74 -1.60
CA LYS A 123 -24.67 13.61 -2.77
C LYS A 123 -23.37 14.39 -2.87
N VAL A 124 -22.59 14.16 -3.92
CA VAL A 124 -21.26 14.77 -4.08
C VAL A 124 -21.14 15.47 -5.44
N GLY A 125 -20.43 16.59 -5.47
CA GLY A 125 -20.21 17.35 -6.71
C GLY A 125 -19.01 16.87 -7.52
N THR A 126 -17.98 16.36 -6.84
CA THR A 126 -16.72 15.91 -7.43
C THR A 126 -16.19 14.70 -6.69
N ILE A 127 -15.42 13.87 -7.38
CA ILE A 127 -14.82 12.65 -6.85
C ILE A 127 -13.30 12.72 -7.02
N ILE A 128 -12.54 12.32 -6.01
CA ILE A 128 -11.08 12.17 -6.10
C ILE A 128 -10.74 10.71 -5.82
N VAL A 129 -10.16 10.03 -6.80
CA VAL A 129 -9.72 8.65 -6.68
C VAL A 129 -8.28 8.64 -6.16
N ALA A 130 -8.12 8.16 -4.93
CA ALA A 130 -6.85 8.08 -4.22
C ALA A 130 -6.63 6.69 -3.59
N THR A 131 -7.03 5.63 -4.31
CA THR A 131 -7.00 4.24 -3.82
C THR A 131 -5.62 3.61 -3.75
N GLY A 132 -4.58 4.37 -4.08
CA GLY A 132 -3.20 3.94 -3.92
C GLY A 132 -2.82 2.82 -4.89
N LEU A 133 -2.10 1.83 -4.36
CA LEU A 133 -1.39 0.80 -5.11
C LEU A 133 -1.40 -0.52 -4.34
N GLU A 134 -0.93 -1.56 -5.01
CA GLU A 134 -0.45 -2.78 -4.38
C GLU A 134 1.02 -3.00 -4.64
N VAL A 135 1.64 -3.84 -3.83
CA VAL A 135 3.02 -4.27 -4.06
C VAL A 135 3.05 -5.50 -4.96
N TYR A 136 4.13 -5.66 -5.72
CA TYR A 136 4.35 -6.84 -6.54
C TYR A 136 4.63 -8.06 -5.67
N ASP A 137 3.97 -9.18 -5.96
CA ASP A 137 4.22 -10.47 -5.31
C ASP A 137 5.30 -11.24 -6.10
N PRO A 138 6.49 -11.47 -5.52
CA PRO A 138 7.58 -12.16 -6.20
C PRO A 138 7.48 -13.69 -6.14
N THR A 139 6.37 -14.27 -5.65
CA THR A 139 6.15 -15.73 -5.60
C THR A 139 6.33 -16.40 -6.97
N GLU A 140 5.85 -15.77 -8.04
CA GLU A 140 6.05 -16.29 -9.41
C GLU A 140 7.48 -16.08 -9.93
N LEU A 141 8.22 -15.11 -9.36
CA LEU A 141 9.58 -14.76 -9.71
C LEU A 141 10.59 -15.39 -8.74
N ASP A 142 10.57 -16.71 -8.63
CA ASP A 142 11.35 -17.44 -7.62
C ASP A 142 12.83 -17.67 -7.99
N GLU A 143 13.35 -16.97 -9.00
CA GLU A 143 14.78 -17.05 -9.36
C GLU A 143 15.70 -16.58 -8.22
N TYR A 144 15.19 -15.70 -7.36
CA TYR A 144 15.88 -15.25 -6.14
C TYR A 144 15.57 -16.10 -4.90
N GLY A 145 14.71 -17.13 -5.03
CA GLY A 145 14.41 -18.09 -3.97
C GLY A 145 13.49 -17.57 -2.87
N TYR A 146 12.59 -16.63 -3.17
CA TYR A 146 11.62 -16.08 -2.20
C TYR A 146 10.74 -17.17 -1.56
N THR A 147 10.28 -18.13 -2.35
CA THR A 147 9.42 -19.24 -1.87
C THR A 147 10.23 -20.39 -1.26
N ARG A 148 11.54 -20.44 -1.53
CA ARG A 148 12.43 -21.53 -1.13
C ARG A 148 13.23 -21.23 0.13
N PHE A 149 13.67 -19.98 0.30
CA PHE A 149 14.62 -19.58 1.33
C PHE A 149 13.98 -18.56 2.27
N GLN A 150 13.85 -18.92 3.54
CA GLN A 150 13.17 -18.07 4.53
C GLN A 150 13.91 -16.75 4.81
N ASN A 151 15.21 -16.67 4.54
CA ASN A 151 16.00 -15.44 4.69
C ASN A 151 15.99 -14.56 3.43
N VAL A 152 15.20 -14.91 2.41
CA VAL A 152 14.84 -14.03 1.30
C VAL A 152 13.50 -13.40 1.62
N VAL A 153 13.49 -12.07 1.82
CA VAL A 153 12.29 -11.31 2.19
C VAL A 153 12.04 -10.20 1.19
N THR A 154 10.81 -9.72 1.09
CA THR A 154 10.48 -8.53 0.31
C THR A 154 10.88 -7.25 1.05
N SER A 155 11.03 -6.15 0.31
CA SER A 155 11.28 -4.85 0.92
C SER A 155 10.16 -4.42 1.87
N LEU A 156 8.90 -4.78 1.62
CA LEU A 156 7.80 -4.43 2.52
C LEU A 156 7.84 -5.26 3.81
N GLU A 157 8.15 -6.55 3.74
CA GLU A 157 8.40 -7.38 4.94
C GLU A 157 9.57 -6.83 5.74
N PHE A 158 10.65 -6.47 5.06
CA PHE A 158 11.81 -5.86 5.67
C PHE A 158 11.46 -4.53 6.37
N GLU A 159 10.65 -3.67 5.75
CA GLU A 159 10.13 -2.45 6.40
C GLU A 159 9.35 -2.75 7.68
N ARG A 160 8.56 -3.84 7.72
CA ARG A 160 7.87 -4.24 8.94
C ARG A 160 8.86 -4.65 10.02
N LEU A 161 9.91 -5.41 9.68
CA LEU A 161 10.94 -5.81 10.64
C LEU A 161 11.67 -4.61 11.25
N ILE A 162 12.13 -3.67 10.44
CA ILE A 162 12.88 -2.50 10.94
C ILE A 162 11.97 -1.40 11.54
N ASN A 163 10.65 -1.59 11.54
CA ASN A 163 9.73 -0.66 12.16
C ASN A 163 9.69 -0.86 13.69
N ALA A 164 9.84 0.21 14.46
CA ALA A 164 9.79 0.15 15.92
C ALA A 164 8.45 -0.39 16.48
N GLY A 165 7.33 -0.14 15.78
CA GLY A 165 6.01 -0.73 16.08
C GLY A 165 5.73 -2.02 15.31
N GLY A 166 6.74 -2.61 14.69
CA GLY A 166 6.69 -3.86 13.95
C GLY A 166 6.91 -5.10 14.82
N PRO A 167 6.86 -6.30 14.21
CA PRO A 167 6.89 -7.58 14.91
C PRO A 167 8.22 -7.87 15.63
N SER A 168 9.32 -7.25 15.21
CA SER A 168 10.65 -7.41 15.81
C SER A 168 11.12 -6.17 16.57
N GLY A 169 10.22 -5.22 16.86
CA GLY A 169 10.56 -4.03 17.66
C GLY A 169 11.57 -3.08 17.01
N GLY A 170 11.82 -3.21 15.70
CA GLY A 170 12.75 -2.38 14.95
C GLY A 170 14.05 -3.08 14.56
N ASP A 171 14.29 -4.31 15.03
CA ASP A 171 15.50 -5.06 14.66
C ASP A 171 15.31 -5.82 13.33
N PRO A 172 16.30 -5.78 12.41
CA PRO A 172 16.28 -6.57 11.18
C PRO A 172 16.64 -8.02 11.53
N VAL A 173 15.67 -8.84 11.95
CA VAL A 173 15.94 -10.22 12.36
C VAL A 173 15.77 -11.20 11.20
N ARG A 174 16.68 -12.18 11.08
CA ARG A 174 16.54 -13.33 10.17
C ARG A 174 15.27 -14.11 10.49
N PRO A 175 14.37 -14.37 9.54
CA PRO A 175 13.17 -15.17 9.80
C PRO A 175 13.47 -16.56 10.37
N THR A 176 14.56 -17.20 9.95
CA THR A 176 14.93 -18.57 10.34
C THR A 176 15.30 -18.74 11.81
N ASP A 177 16.13 -17.85 12.35
CA ASP A 177 16.75 -18.03 13.67
C ASP A 177 16.67 -16.78 14.57
N LYS A 178 15.99 -15.73 14.09
CA LYS A 178 15.77 -14.44 14.78
C LYS A 178 17.05 -13.69 15.15
N LYS A 179 18.19 -14.04 14.56
CA LYS A 179 19.45 -13.31 14.77
C LYS A 179 19.52 -12.08 13.88
N ILE A 180 20.28 -11.08 14.33
CA ILE A 180 20.63 -9.91 13.53
C ILE A 180 21.65 -10.36 12.46
N PRO A 181 21.37 -10.16 11.15
CA PRO A 181 22.28 -10.50 10.07
C PRO A 181 23.49 -9.57 10.12
N LYS A 182 24.67 -10.12 9.88
CA LYS A 182 25.91 -9.36 9.69
C LYS A 182 26.03 -8.83 8.27
N SER A 183 25.39 -9.48 7.31
CA SER A 183 25.40 -9.08 5.90
C SER A 183 24.00 -9.12 5.26
N ILE A 184 23.63 -8.06 4.55
CA ILE A 184 22.34 -7.93 3.85
C ILE A 184 22.57 -7.53 2.40
N GLY A 185 21.94 -8.25 1.47
CA GLY A 185 21.85 -7.84 0.07
C GLY A 185 20.48 -7.25 -0.27
N PHE A 186 20.44 -6.27 -1.17
CA PHE A 186 19.20 -5.75 -1.74
C PHE A 186 19.20 -5.96 -3.26
N VAL A 187 18.15 -6.57 -3.81
CA VAL A 187 17.98 -6.74 -5.26
C VAL A 187 16.99 -5.71 -5.79
N GLN A 188 17.44 -4.82 -6.67
CA GLN A 188 16.59 -3.79 -7.27
C GLN A 188 15.67 -4.35 -8.37
N CYS A 189 14.62 -3.58 -8.69
CA CYS A 189 13.74 -3.81 -9.83
C CYS A 189 13.00 -5.17 -9.83
N VAL A 190 12.77 -5.78 -8.67
CA VAL A 190 12.00 -7.04 -8.61
C VAL A 190 10.55 -6.76 -8.99
N GLY A 191 10.07 -7.37 -10.08
CA GLY A 191 8.74 -7.11 -10.65
C GLY A 191 8.61 -5.79 -11.42
N SER A 192 9.71 -5.13 -11.78
CA SER A 192 9.71 -3.87 -12.53
C SER A 192 10.81 -3.83 -13.58
N ARG A 193 10.63 -3.02 -14.62
CA ARG A 193 11.54 -2.91 -15.77
C ARG A 193 11.88 -4.27 -16.40
N SER A 194 10.91 -5.18 -16.41
CA SER A 194 11.06 -6.50 -17.00
C SER A 194 9.75 -6.91 -17.67
N ALA A 195 9.73 -6.91 -19.01
CA ALA A 195 8.55 -7.26 -19.78
C ALA A 195 8.14 -8.74 -19.64
N SER A 196 9.09 -9.62 -19.29
CA SER A 196 8.84 -11.06 -19.11
C SER A 196 8.67 -11.48 -17.65
N ARG A 197 8.99 -10.61 -16.67
CA ARG A 197 9.08 -10.96 -15.24
C ARG A 197 8.34 -9.98 -14.33
N GLY A 198 7.37 -9.24 -14.88
CA GLY A 198 6.61 -8.23 -14.16
C GLY A 198 6.23 -7.06 -15.06
N ALA A 199 6.32 -5.85 -14.52
CA ALA A 199 5.97 -4.64 -15.24
C ALA A 199 7.10 -4.13 -16.14
N ALA A 200 6.77 -3.61 -17.32
CA ALA A 200 7.72 -2.92 -18.20
C ALA A 200 8.16 -1.54 -17.64
N TYR A 201 7.34 -0.94 -16.78
CA TYR A 201 7.61 0.36 -16.17
C TYR A 201 8.54 0.27 -14.95
N CYS A 202 9.02 1.45 -14.52
CA CYS A 202 9.76 1.60 -13.29
C CYS A 202 8.81 1.98 -12.15
N SER A 203 8.92 1.28 -11.02
CA SER A 203 8.12 1.54 -9.82
C SER A 203 8.50 2.80 -9.04
N ASN A 204 9.41 3.64 -9.57
CA ASN A 204 9.79 4.97 -9.06
C ASN A 204 10.51 4.97 -7.68
N ILE A 205 9.98 4.27 -6.68
CA ILE A 205 10.35 4.39 -5.26
C ILE A 205 11.39 3.38 -4.78
N CYS A 206 11.57 2.24 -5.46
CA CYS A 206 12.33 1.09 -4.95
C CYS A 206 13.78 1.45 -4.59
N CYS A 207 14.48 2.20 -5.47
CA CYS A 207 15.87 2.60 -5.24
C CYS A 207 16.00 3.49 -3.99
N MET A 208 15.08 4.44 -3.82
CA MET A 208 15.13 5.37 -2.69
C MET A 208 14.71 4.73 -1.38
N ASN A 209 13.75 3.80 -1.42
CA ASN A 209 13.41 2.98 -0.26
C ASN A 209 14.63 2.16 0.20
N THR A 210 15.34 1.52 -0.72
CA THR A 210 16.58 0.81 -0.38
C THR A 210 17.64 1.74 0.19
N ILE A 211 17.91 2.88 -0.44
CA ILE A 211 18.89 3.87 0.08
C ILE A 211 18.51 4.34 1.49
N LYS A 212 17.22 4.57 1.76
CA LYS A 212 16.74 4.89 3.11
C LYS A 212 17.04 3.73 4.06
N SER A 213 16.70 2.50 3.71
CA SER A 213 16.94 1.33 4.55
C SER A 213 18.44 1.13 4.82
N THR A 214 19.31 1.33 3.84
CA THR A 214 20.77 1.22 4.05
C THR A 214 21.31 2.29 4.99
N LEU A 215 20.80 3.52 4.91
CA LEU A 215 21.16 4.61 5.82
C LEU A 215 20.72 4.29 7.27
N VAL A 216 19.49 3.84 7.45
CA VAL A 216 18.96 3.44 8.77
C VAL A 216 19.79 2.29 9.34
N LEU A 217 20.07 1.26 8.54
CA LEU A 217 20.90 0.14 8.98
C LEU A 217 22.30 0.58 9.38
N LYS A 218 22.95 1.46 8.62
CA LYS A 218 24.28 1.97 8.97
C LYS A 218 24.30 2.88 10.19
N GLU A 219 23.18 3.51 10.53
CA GLU A 219 23.03 4.31 11.75
C GLU A 219 22.94 3.42 12.99
N HIS A 220 22.17 2.33 12.93
CA HIS A 220 21.98 1.40 14.06
C HIS A 220 23.05 0.30 14.14
N TYR A 221 23.59 -0.14 13.00
CA TYR A 221 24.58 -1.21 12.86
C TYR A 221 25.71 -0.80 11.88
N PRO A 222 26.65 0.05 12.32
CA PRO A 222 27.69 0.61 11.45
C PRO A 222 28.54 -0.43 10.71
N ASP A 223 28.80 -1.56 11.36
CA ASP A 223 29.66 -2.65 10.86
C ASP A 223 28.94 -3.63 9.93
N MET A 224 27.62 -3.48 9.73
CA MET A 224 26.85 -4.39 8.88
C MET A 224 27.28 -4.26 7.41
N ASP A 225 27.58 -5.39 6.76
CA ASP A 225 27.99 -5.42 5.36
C ASP A 225 26.76 -5.40 4.45
N ILE A 226 26.54 -4.27 3.75
CA ILE A 226 25.35 -4.05 2.95
C ILE A 226 25.73 -3.97 1.48
N LYS A 227 25.05 -4.78 0.66
CA LYS A 227 25.22 -4.84 -0.79
C LYS A 227 23.92 -4.47 -1.49
N VAL A 228 23.99 -3.68 -2.56
CA VAL A 228 22.84 -3.30 -3.39
C VAL A 228 23.12 -3.69 -4.84
N PHE A 229 22.37 -4.67 -5.34
CA PHE A 229 22.44 -5.17 -6.71
C PHE A 229 21.47 -4.40 -7.60
N TYR A 230 21.99 -3.67 -8.58
CA TYR A 230 21.20 -2.70 -9.35
C TYR A 230 21.64 -2.59 -10.83
N LEU A 231 20.78 -2.01 -11.67
CA LEU A 231 21.15 -1.57 -13.03
C LEU A 231 21.47 -0.08 -13.07
N ASP A 232 20.49 0.73 -12.65
CA ASP A 232 20.58 2.19 -12.55
C ASP A 232 20.05 2.63 -11.18
N ILE A 233 20.75 3.54 -10.52
CA ILE A 233 20.22 4.22 -9.32
C ILE A 233 19.40 5.42 -9.77
N ARG A 234 18.11 5.41 -9.45
CA ARG A 234 17.17 6.48 -9.81
C ARG A 234 16.89 7.40 -8.62
N ALA A 235 17.86 8.26 -8.31
CA ALA A 235 17.82 9.22 -7.21
C ALA A 235 17.47 10.65 -7.71
N PHE A 236 16.33 10.81 -8.39
CA PHE A 236 15.99 12.02 -9.17
C PHE A 236 15.29 13.15 -8.40
N GLY A 237 14.84 12.90 -7.16
CA GLY A 237 14.22 13.91 -6.31
C GLY A 237 15.22 14.90 -5.71
N LYS A 238 14.73 16.05 -5.21
CA LYS A 238 15.58 17.05 -4.52
C LYS A 238 16.27 16.41 -3.31
N GLY A 239 17.60 16.39 -3.32
CA GLY A 239 18.43 15.82 -2.25
C GLY A 239 18.55 14.29 -2.29
N PHE A 240 17.96 13.60 -3.27
CA PHE A 240 18.03 12.14 -3.35
C PHE A 240 19.44 11.65 -3.71
N GLU A 241 20.13 12.35 -4.60
CA GLU A 241 21.53 12.07 -4.93
C GLU A 241 22.44 12.24 -3.69
N ASP A 242 22.19 13.25 -2.85
CA ASP A 242 22.95 13.45 -1.61
C ASP A 242 22.77 12.28 -0.64
N LEU A 243 21.56 11.71 -0.55
CA LEU A 243 21.27 10.51 0.25
C LEU A 243 21.99 9.28 -0.30
N TYR A 244 21.98 9.10 -1.62
CA TYR A 244 22.73 8.03 -2.27
C TYR A 244 24.25 8.15 -2.00
N MET A 245 24.80 9.35 -2.17
CA MET A 245 26.22 9.61 -1.90
C MET A 245 26.57 9.43 -0.42
N ARG A 246 25.67 9.80 0.50
CA ARG A 246 25.82 9.53 1.94
C ARG A 246 25.85 8.02 2.21
N SER A 247 24.94 7.25 1.63
CA SER A 247 24.90 5.79 1.77
C SER A 247 26.22 5.15 1.33
N ARG A 248 26.77 5.57 0.18
CA ARG A 248 28.08 5.13 -0.30
C ARG A 248 29.23 5.49 0.65
N ARG A 249 29.24 6.72 1.19
CA ARG A 249 30.27 7.16 2.15
C ARG A 249 30.25 6.36 3.45
N LEU A 250 29.10 5.80 3.83
CA LEU A 250 28.95 4.90 4.98
C LEU A 250 29.37 3.45 4.65
N GLY A 251 29.94 3.18 3.48
CA GLY A 251 30.50 1.87 3.12
C GLY A 251 29.48 0.89 2.56
N VAL A 252 28.33 1.35 2.07
CA VAL A 252 27.37 0.50 1.35
C VAL A 252 27.91 0.20 -0.06
N ASN A 253 27.95 -1.07 -0.43
CA ASN A 253 28.50 -1.55 -1.69
C ASN A 253 27.41 -1.62 -2.76
N TYR A 254 27.53 -0.80 -3.81
CA TYR A 254 26.61 -0.81 -4.94
C TYR A 254 27.23 -1.58 -6.10
N ILE A 255 26.62 -2.71 -6.47
CA ILE A 255 27.12 -3.64 -7.48
C ILE A 255 26.21 -3.59 -8.69
N ARG A 256 26.78 -3.25 -9.85
CA ARG A 256 26.01 -3.05 -11.08
C ARG A 256 25.78 -4.38 -11.80
N GLY A 257 24.73 -5.09 -11.40
CA GLY A 257 24.29 -6.35 -11.95
C GLY A 257 23.16 -6.93 -11.12
N PHE A 258 22.35 -7.80 -11.72
CA PHE A 258 21.38 -8.59 -10.96
C PHE A 258 21.94 -9.97 -10.66
N PRO A 259 21.57 -10.58 -9.51
CA PRO A 259 21.95 -11.94 -9.22
C PRO A 259 21.51 -12.89 -10.33
N GLY A 260 22.41 -13.77 -10.76
CA GLY A 260 22.11 -14.87 -11.67
C GLY A 260 21.66 -16.13 -10.92
N THR A 261 22.24 -16.39 -9.75
CA THR A 261 21.88 -17.53 -8.89
C THR A 261 21.87 -17.15 -7.41
N VAL A 262 20.96 -17.76 -6.67
CA VAL A 262 20.87 -17.70 -5.20
C VAL A 262 20.80 -19.14 -4.68
N GLU A 263 21.72 -19.49 -3.80
CA GLU A 263 21.81 -20.81 -3.15
C GLU A 263 21.82 -20.64 -1.62
N GLU A 264 21.26 -21.60 -0.89
CA GLU A 264 21.26 -21.61 0.57
C GLU A 264 22.24 -22.67 1.11
N ASP A 265 23.05 -22.32 2.10
CA ASP A 265 23.96 -23.24 2.78
C ASP A 265 23.30 -23.94 3.98
N GLU A 266 24.05 -24.83 4.65
CA GLU A 266 23.57 -25.56 5.83
C GLU A 266 23.20 -24.64 7.01
N ASN A 267 23.81 -23.45 7.10
CA ASN A 267 23.56 -22.43 8.14
C ASN A 267 22.45 -21.45 7.75
N LYS A 268 21.73 -21.72 6.65
CA LYS A 268 20.67 -20.85 6.13
C LYS A 268 21.17 -19.48 5.65
N ASN A 269 22.46 -19.38 5.34
CA ASN A 269 23.05 -18.22 4.68
C ASN A 269 22.91 -18.36 3.16
N LEU A 270 22.91 -17.24 2.47
CA LEU A 270 22.65 -17.14 1.04
C LEU A 270 23.95 -16.84 0.29
N ARG A 271 24.27 -17.68 -0.69
CA ARG A 271 25.33 -17.44 -1.66
C ARG A 271 24.72 -16.85 -2.93
N VAL A 272 25.06 -15.60 -3.22
CA VAL A 272 24.51 -14.83 -4.34
C VAL A 272 25.59 -14.59 -5.38
N THR A 273 25.39 -15.13 -6.58
CA THR A 273 26.32 -14.95 -7.71
C THR A 273 25.80 -13.86 -8.63
N VAL A 274 26.63 -12.87 -8.94
CA VAL A 274 26.27 -11.71 -9.77
C VAL A 274 27.35 -11.43 -10.80
N GLU A 275 26.93 -11.12 -12.03
CA GLU A 275 27.84 -10.52 -13.01
C GLU A 275 27.90 -9.01 -12.77
N ASN A 276 29.03 -8.52 -12.27
CA ASN A 276 29.24 -7.09 -12.09
C ASN A 276 29.66 -6.46 -13.43
N THR A 277 28.70 -5.85 -14.09
CA THR A 277 28.89 -5.22 -15.41
C THR A 277 29.86 -4.04 -15.39
N ALA A 278 30.15 -3.46 -14.21
CA ALA A 278 31.14 -2.39 -14.09
C ALA A 278 32.58 -2.93 -14.09
N SER A 279 32.80 -4.13 -13.56
CA SER A 279 34.12 -4.78 -13.49
C SER A 279 34.33 -5.85 -14.57
N GLY A 280 33.24 -6.33 -15.19
CA GLY A 280 33.25 -7.45 -16.13
C GLY A 280 33.55 -8.79 -15.46
N LYS A 281 33.35 -8.91 -14.14
CA LYS A 281 33.67 -10.11 -13.36
C LYS A 281 32.42 -10.74 -12.77
N LEU A 282 32.49 -12.06 -12.64
CA LEU A 282 31.55 -12.82 -11.82
C LEU A 282 31.98 -12.70 -10.36
N GLU A 283 31.10 -12.19 -9.51
CA GLU A 283 31.32 -12.00 -8.07
C GLU A 283 30.36 -12.92 -7.29
N ILE A 284 30.86 -13.49 -6.19
CA ILE A 284 30.07 -14.33 -5.29
C ILE A 284 30.05 -13.63 -3.93
N HIS A 285 28.85 -13.43 -3.39
CA HIS A 285 28.66 -12.79 -2.10
C HIS A 285 27.89 -13.70 -1.14
N GLU A 286 28.45 -13.90 0.03
CA GLU A 286 27.76 -14.59 1.14
C GLU A 286 27.00 -13.57 1.98
N LEU A 287 25.70 -13.84 2.16
CA LEU A 287 24.74 -12.93 2.77
C LEU A 287 23.92 -13.68 3.83
N ASP A 288 23.68 -13.07 4.97
CA ASP A 288 22.78 -13.64 5.98
C ASP A 288 21.29 -13.42 5.64
N MET A 289 21.00 -12.39 4.84
CA MET A 289 19.66 -12.03 4.37
C MET A 289 19.70 -11.38 2.98
N LEU A 290 18.69 -11.66 2.16
CA LEU A 290 18.47 -11.02 0.86
C LEU A 290 17.10 -10.33 0.84
N VAL A 291 17.08 -9.06 0.49
CA VAL A 291 15.87 -8.23 0.43
C VAL A 291 15.53 -7.93 -1.03
N LEU A 292 14.35 -8.35 -1.46
CA LEU A 292 13.82 -8.12 -2.79
C LEU A 292 13.13 -6.74 -2.82
N ALA A 293 13.71 -5.76 -3.49
CA ALA A 293 13.09 -4.45 -3.67
C ALA A 293 11.97 -4.54 -4.71
N ILE A 294 10.81 -5.00 -4.25
CA ILE A 294 9.63 -5.24 -5.05
C ILE A 294 9.04 -3.95 -5.60
N GLY A 295 8.52 -4.05 -6.82
CA GLY A 295 7.78 -3.00 -7.49
C GLY A 295 6.38 -2.79 -6.91
N ILE A 296 5.66 -1.86 -7.52
CA ILE A 296 4.26 -1.55 -7.23
C ILE A 296 3.43 -1.75 -8.49
N LYS A 297 2.19 -2.19 -8.29
CA LYS A 297 1.18 -2.43 -9.31
C LYS A 297 -0.10 -1.68 -8.95
N PRO A 298 -1.04 -1.51 -9.90
CA PRO A 298 -2.35 -0.95 -9.59
C PRO A 298 -3.04 -1.76 -8.49
N ALA A 299 -3.82 -1.09 -7.62
CA ALA A 299 -4.60 -1.76 -6.59
C ALA A 299 -5.65 -2.71 -7.20
N GLU A 300 -6.04 -3.79 -6.52
CA GLU A 300 -7.07 -4.75 -6.95
C GLU A 300 -8.38 -4.05 -7.32
N SER A 301 -8.74 -3.01 -6.56
CA SER A 301 -9.95 -2.22 -6.80
C SER A 301 -9.90 -1.35 -8.05
N THR A 302 -8.76 -1.21 -8.72
CA THR A 302 -8.56 -0.30 -9.86
C THR A 302 -9.53 -0.62 -11.01
N ARG A 303 -9.64 -1.89 -11.40
CA ARG A 303 -10.54 -2.31 -12.49
C ARG A 303 -12.00 -2.10 -12.13
N LYS A 304 -12.40 -2.49 -10.91
CA LYS A 304 -13.76 -2.27 -10.41
C LYS A 304 -14.14 -0.78 -10.42
N LEU A 305 -13.24 0.10 -9.96
CA LEU A 305 -13.47 1.54 -9.97
C LEU A 305 -13.45 2.11 -11.39
N GLN A 306 -12.61 1.59 -12.27
CA GLN A 306 -12.58 1.99 -13.67
C GLN A 306 -13.93 1.74 -14.35
N GLU A 307 -14.50 0.55 -14.18
CA GLU A 307 -15.83 0.20 -14.70
C GLU A 307 -16.93 1.07 -14.07
N MET A 308 -16.92 1.20 -12.74
CA MET A 308 -17.93 1.95 -11.98
C MET A 308 -17.95 3.45 -12.33
N LEU A 309 -16.79 4.05 -12.57
CA LEU A 309 -16.64 5.49 -12.83
C LEU A 309 -16.50 5.84 -14.31
N GLY A 310 -16.51 4.84 -15.20
CA GLY A 310 -16.31 5.04 -16.64
C GLY A 310 -14.94 5.67 -16.96
N LEU A 311 -13.88 5.20 -16.29
CA LEU A 311 -12.52 5.73 -16.45
C LEU A 311 -11.72 4.92 -17.47
N GLN A 312 -10.55 5.44 -17.84
CA GLN A 312 -9.60 4.77 -18.71
C GLN A 312 -8.33 4.42 -17.93
N LEU A 313 -7.65 3.37 -18.36
CA LEU A 313 -6.35 2.97 -17.80
C LEU A 313 -5.25 3.19 -18.82
N THR A 314 -4.05 3.47 -18.32
CA THR A 314 -2.81 3.44 -19.11
C THR A 314 -2.46 1.99 -19.48
N PRO A 315 -1.54 1.76 -20.44
CA PRO A 315 -1.01 0.42 -20.72
C PRO A 315 -0.39 -0.27 -19.50
N ASP A 316 0.08 0.52 -18.52
CA ASP A 316 0.66 0.07 -17.27
C ASP A 316 -0.39 -0.34 -16.22
N GLY A 317 -1.68 -0.11 -16.52
CA GLY A 317 -2.84 -0.51 -15.71
C GLY A 317 -3.28 0.50 -14.65
N PHE A 318 -2.62 1.66 -14.56
CA PHE A 318 -3.03 2.75 -13.66
C PHE A 318 -4.06 3.67 -14.33
N PHE A 319 -4.70 4.55 -13.57
CA PHE A 319 -5.67 5.48 -14.15
C PHE A 319 -5.04 6.47 -15.12
N LEU A 320 -5.64 6.60 -16.31
CA LEU A 320 -5.21 7.54 -17.34
C LEU A 320 -5.73 8.95 -17.04
N GLU A 321 -4.81 9.89 -16.92
CA GLU A 321 -5.06 11.32 -16.82
C GLU A 321 -5.54 11.93 -18.14
N ALA A 322 -6.31 13.02 -18.08
CA ALA A 322 -6.86 13.69 -19.25
C ALA A 322 -5.78 14.22 -20.18
N HIS A 323 -4.68 14.74 -19.62
CA HIS A 323 -3.52 15.16 -20.40
C HIS A 323 -2.26 15.21 -19.51
N PRO A 324 -1.14 14.54 -19.86
CA PRO A 324 0.04 14.37 -19.00
C PRO A 324 0.65 15.67 -18.44
N LYS A 325 0.54 16.77 -19.21
CA LYS A 325 1.08 18.10 -18.83
C LYS A 325 0.02 19.11 -18.37
N LEU A 326 -1.08 19.25 -19.12
CA LEU A 326 -2.07 20.29 -18.90
C LEU A 326 -3.08 19.94 -17.80
N GLN A 327 -3.38 18.65 -17.64
CA GLN A 327 -4.38 18.14 -16.71
C GLN A 327 -3.92 16.82 -16.07
N PRO A 328 -2.79 16.82 -15.34
CA PRO A 328 -2.14 15.60 -14.82
C PRO A 328 -2.89 14.96 -13.64
N VAL A 329 -3.97 15.59 -13.17
CA VAL A 329 -4.77 15.09 -12.04
C VAL A 329 -6.24 14.97 -12.38
N ASP A 330 -6.63 15.32 -13.60
CA ASP A 330 -8.03 15.24 -14.04
C ASP A 330 -8.23 13.91 -14.78
N ALA A 331 -9.36 13.26 -14.57
CA ALA A 331 -9.82 12.24 -15.49
C ALA A 331 -10.40 12.87 -16.77
N ALA A 332 -10.49 12.09 -17.85
CA ALA A 332 -11.27 12.50 -19.02
C ALA A 332 -12.75 12.75 -18.65
N THR A 333 -13.29 11.94 -17.72
CA THR A 333 -14.61 12.15 -17.13
C THR A 333 -14.60 13.36 -16.21
N ARG A 334 -15.29 14.42 -16.63
CA ARG A 334 -15.34 15.70 -15.91
C ARG A 334 -15.89 15.52 -14.49
N GLY A 335 -15.22 16.13 -13.51
CA GLY A 335 -15.61 16.04 -12.10
C GLY A 335 -14.92 14.93 -11.31
N ILE A 336 -14.16 14.07 -11.99
CA ILE A 336 -13.36 13.02 -11.38
C ILE A 336 -11.88 13.39 -11.52
N PHE A 337 -11.13 13.21 -10.44
CA PHE A 337 -9.70 13.55 -10.33
C PHE A 337 -8.92 12.40 -9.71
N TYR A 338 -7.60 12.42 -9.87
CA TYR A 338 -6.69 11.42 -9.31
C TYR A 338 -5.71 12.03 -8.32
N ALA A 339 -5.32 11.25 -7.32
CA ALA A 339 -4.26 11.61 -6.40
C ALA A 339 -3.45 10.39 -5.95
N GLY A 340 -2.13 10.56 -5.85
CA GLY A 340 -1.24 9.53 -5.33
C GLY A 340 -1.03 8.38 -6.31
N CYS A 341 -0.71 7.22 -5.77
CA CYS A 341 -0.29 6.08 -6.59
C CYS A 341 -1.41 5.39 -7.40
N ALA A 342 -2.66 5.88 -7.29
CA ALA A 342 -3.75 5.42 -8.14
C ALA A 342 -3.51 5.76 -9.62
N GLU A 343 -2.86 6.90 -9.90
CA GLU A 343 -2.57 7.35 -11.27
C GLU A 343 -1.23 6.83 -11.81
N ALA A 344 -0.21 6.68 -10.96
CA ALA A 344 1.10 6.16 -11.37
C ALA A 344 2.02 5.89 -10.18
N PRO A 345 3.07 5.05 -10.34
CA PRO A 345 4.14 4.90 -9.36
C PRO A 345 4.81 6.23 -8.96
N LYS A 346 4.71 6.62 -7.69
CA LYS A 346 5.29 7.88 -7.18
C LYS A 346 5.59 7.82 -5.67
N ASP A 347 6.39 8.77 -5.19
CA ASP A 347 6.71 8.88 -3.77
C ASP A 347 5.63 9.63 -2.96
N ILE A 348 5.85 9.73 -1.64
CA ILE A 348 4.93 10.41 -0.71
C ILE A 348 4.81 11.90 -1.04
N LYS A 349 5.91 12.57 -1.38
CA LYS A 349 5.92 14.01 -1.63
C LYS A 349 5.14 14.34 -2.90
N GLU A 350 5.36 13.58 -3.96
CA GLU A 350 4.61 13.69 -5.22
C GLU A 350 3.13 13.39 -4.98
N SER A 351 2.81 12.35 -4.20
CA SER A 351 1.43 12.01 -3.83
C SER A 351 0.71 13.14 -3.08
N VAL A 352 1.37 13.75 -2.09
CA VAL A 352 0.80 14.89 -1.32
C VAL A 352 0.65 16.13 -2.21
N THR A 353 1.61 16.37 -3.10
CA THR A 353 1.54 17.47 -4.06
C THR A 353 0.36 17.27 -5.03
N GLN A 354 0.19 16.06 -5.56
CA GLN A 354 -0.90 15.70 -6.46
C GLN A 354 -2.26 15.78 -5.77
N ALA A 355 -2.37 15.35 -4.51
CA ALA A 355 -3.59 15.49 -3.72
C ALA A 355 -4.00 16.97 -3.53
N SER A 356 -3.02 17.85 -3.32
CA SER A 356 -3.26 19.30 -3.23
C SER A 356 -3.73 19.87 -4.56
N ALA A 357 -3.13 19.44 -5.68
CA ALA A 357 -3.55 19.83 -7.02
C ALA A 357 -4.97 19.34 -7.33
N ALA A 358 -5.29 18.07 -7.09
CA ALA A 358 -6.63 17.49 -7.27
C ALA A 358 -7.68 18.24 -6.45
N SER A 359 -7.36 18.57 -5.19
CA SER A 359 -8.24 19.37 -4.32
C SER A 359 -8.51 20.75 -4.92
N ALA A 360 -7.49 21.44 -5.42
CA ALA A 360 -7.66 22.75 -6.05
C ALA A 360 -8.50 22.68 -7.34
N ARG A 361 -8.33 21.63 -8.15
CA ARG A 361 -9.14 21.38 -9.36
C ARG A 361 -10.61 21.10 -9.02
N ALA A 362 -10.86 20.28 -8.00
CA ALA A 362 -12.20 20.00 -7.50
C ALA A 362 -12.88 21.27 -6.96
N ILE A 363 -12.17 22.06 -6.13
CA ILE A 363 -12.67 23.33 -5.60
C ILE A 363 -13.01 24.30 -6.74
N ARG A 364 -12.14 24.43 -7.76
CA ARG A 364 -12.41 25.32 -8.91
C ARG A 364 -13.73 24.99 -9.60
N LEU A 365 -14.06 23.70 -9.68
CA LEU A 365 -15.31 23.24 -10.28
C LEU A 365 -16.52 23.54 -9.37
N MET A 366 -16.41 23.25 -8.08
CA MET A 366 -17.49 23.42 -7.10
C MET A 366 -17.74 24.89 -6.73
N HIS A 367 -16.73 25.75 -6.74
CA HIS A 367 -16.81 27.13 -6.27
C HIS A 367 -17.84 27.98 -7.03
N LYS A 368 -18.05 27.70 -8.32
CA LYS A 368 -19.04 28.43 -9.13
C LYS A 368 -20.49 28.16 -8.73
N GLY A 369 -20.77 27.06 -8.01
CA GLY A 369 -22.13 26.64 -7.64
C GLY A 369 -23.00 26.13 -8.81
N HIS A 370 -22.56 26.29 -10.06
CA HIS A 370 -23.22 25.77 -11.25
C HIS A 370 -22.18 25.41 -12.32
N ILE A 371 -22.54 24.50 -13.21
CA ILE A 371 -21.66 23.97 -14.25
C ILE A 371 -22.43 23.94 -15.57
N THR A 372 -21.83 24.51 -16.63
CA THR A 372 -22.35 24.38 -17.99
C THR A 372 -22.04 22.98 -18.52
N SER A 373 -23.10 22.24 -18.89
CA SER A 373 -22.99 20.98 -19.62
C SER A 373 -23.14 21.23 -21.12
N GLU A 374 -22.52 20.37 -21.93
CA GLU A 374 -22.75 20.38 -23.37
C GLU A 374 -24.17 19.86 -23.66
N PRO A 375 -24.96 20.54 -24.51
CA PRO A 375 -26.33 20.15 -24.83
C PRO A 375 -26.40 19.03 -25.88
N ILE A 376 -25.41 18.13 -25.92
CA ILE A 376 -25.36 16.99 -26.83
C ILE A 376 -26.21 15.83 -26.29
N ILE A 377 -27.49 16.11 -26.07
CA ILE A 377 -28.48 15.16 -25.56
C ILE A 377 -29.41 14.69 -26.67
N SER A 378 -30.00 13.51 -26.49
CA SER A 378 -31.06 13.01 -27.36
C SER A 378 -32.39 13.67 -27.01
N GLU A 379 -33.10 14.17 -28.02
CA GLU A 379 -34.47 14.64 -27.89
C GLU A 379 -35.37 13.82 -28.82
N VAL A 380 -36.55 13.44 -28.33
CA VAL A 380 -37.55 12.72 -29.12
C VAL A 380 -38.43 13.75 -29.80
N ILE A 381 -38.47 13.73 -31.13
CA ILE A 381 -39.44 14.52 -31.90
C ILE A 381 -40.78 13.79 -31.83
N GLU A 382 -41.64 14.16 -30.87
CA GLU A 382 -42.89 13.46 -30.54
C GLU A 382 -43.77 13.21 -31.77
N GLU A 383 -43.90 14.21 -32.65
CA GLU A 383 -44.70 14.11 -33.89
C GLU A 383 -44.24 12.98 -34.84
N ARG A 384 -42.96 12.61 -34.76
CA ARG A 384 -42.35 11.56 -35.59
C ARG A 384 -42.18 10.25 -34.83
N CYS A 385 -42.38 10.26 -33.51
CA CYS A 385 -42.31 9.09 -32.65
C CYS A 385 -43.58 8.25 -32.82
N LYS A 386 -43.56 7.36 -33.82
CA LYS A 386 -44.60 6.36 -34.01
C LYS A 386 -44.19 5.11 -33.24
N SER A 387 -44.56 5.05 -31.97
CA SER A 387 -44.48 3.88 -31.05
C SER A 387 -43.32 2.91 -31.27
#